data_AF-A0A8H8XDB2-F1
#
_entry.id   AF-A0A8H8XDB2-F1
#
_cell.length_a   1.000
_cell.length_b   1.000
_cell.length_c   1.000
_cell.angle_alpha   90.00
_cell.angle_beta   90.00
_cell.angle_gamma   90.00
#
_symmetry.space_group_name_H-M   'P 1'
#
loop_
_entity.id
_entity.type
_entity.pdbx_description
1 polymer ?
#
loop_
_entity_poly.entity_id
_entity_poly.type
_entity_poly.pdbx_seq_one_letter_code
_entity_poly.pdbx_strand_id
1 'polypeptide(L)'
;MKIEYDNNLYKEIANFKINEIVRVTNRKGIMSDIHITNIIKLKWHKLQLLISIGTDRFSKMVLLYREYSSKKVISESTINGKALTSDESREISDYIEIYRTCDCEKHHEVNKIITQRNIWNQFRTIRSLNDHREYKEIEGIQPQYFEIICNILKISGGHGLPLDNYRKY
;
A
#
# COMPACT_ATOMS: atom_id res chain seq x y z
N MET A 1 18.50 19.84 3.68
CA MET A 1 18.11 20.53 2.44
C MET A 1 16.77 21.21 2.69
N LYS A 2 16.70 22.53 2.49
CA LYS A 2 15.44 23.29 2.51
C LYS A 2 15.09 23.62 1.07
N ILE A 3 13.83 23.47 0.70
CA ILE A 3 13.28 23.91 -0.58
C ILE A 3 12.28 25.01 -0.25
N GLU A 4 12.49 26.20 -0.82
CA GLU A 4 11.58 27.32 -0.60
C GLU A 4 10.19 27.00 -1.17
N TYR A 5 9.16 27.47 -0.47
CA TYR A 5 7.79 27.20 -0.84
C TYR A 5 7.47 27.79 -2.22
N ASP A 6 6.92 26.97 -3.10
CA ASP A 6 6.45 27.36 -4.42
C ASP A 6 5.00 26.90 -4.60
N ASN A 7 4.11 27.87 -4.83
CA ASN A 7 2.68 27.63 -4.98
C ASN A 7 2.33 26.84 -6.26
N ASN A 8 3.07 27.05 -7.35
CA ASN A 8 2.85 26.33 -8.60
C ASN A 8 3.28 24.88 -8.45
N LEU A 9 4.46 24.65 -7.87
CA LEU A 9 4.94 23.31 -7.57
C LEU A 9 4.02 22.58 -6.57
N TYR A 10 3.51 23.27 -5.55
CA TYR A 10 2.50 22.69 -4.65
C TYR A 10 1.27 22.20 -5.42
N LYS A 11 0.75 22.99 -6.36
CA LYS A 11 -0.39 22.60 -7.21
C LYS A 11 -0.05 21.41 -8.11
N GLU A 12 1.15 21.33 -8.66
CA GLU A 12 1.60 20.15 -9.41
C GLU A 12 1.59 18.89 -8.55
N ILE A 13 2.19 18.96 -7.35
CA ILE A 13 2.23 17.85 -6.39
C ILE A 13 0.82 17.44 -5.97
N ALA A 14 -0.07 18.40 -5.76
CA ALA A 14 -1.47 18.14 -5.38
C ALA A 14 -2.24 17.35 -6.44
N ASN A 15 -1.93 17.59 -7.72
CA ASN A 15 -2.58 16.96 -8.88
C ASN A 15 -1.86 15.69 -9.37
N PHE A 16 -0.65 15.42 -8.89
CA PHE A 16 0.13 14.26 -9.28
C PHE A 16 -0.57 12.95 -8.88
N LYS A 17 -0.78 12.07 -9.87
CA LYS A 17 -1.40 10.76 -9.68
C LYS A 17 -0.31 9.73 -9.39
N ILE A 18 -0.51 9.00 -8.31
CA ILE A 18 0.41 7.99 -7.82
C ILE A 18 -0.39 6.87 -7.14
N ASN A 19 0.07 5.64 -7.28
CA ASN A 19 -0.47 4.49 -6.57
C ASN A 19 0.67 3.57 -6.15
N GLU A 20 1.35 3.98 -5.08
CA GLU A 20 2.55 3.30 -4.61
C GLU A 20 2.35 2.86 -3.17
N ILE A 21 2.74 1.63 -2.86
CA ILE A 21 2.76 1.11 -1.50
C ILE A 21 4.22 0.88 -1.11
N VAL A 22 4.65 1.55 -0.05
CA VAL A 22 6.01 1.43 0.45
C VAL A 22 5.97 0.87 1.86
N ARG A 23 6.73 -0.21 2.06
CA ARG A 23 6.96 -0.82 3.36
C ARG A 23 8.19 -0.19 3.99
N VAL A 24 7.98 0.53 5.09
CA VAL A 24 9.03 1.25 5.82
C VAL A 24 9.20 0.71 7.23
N THR A 25 10.42 0.76 7.74
CA THR A 25 10.73 0.36 9.11
C THR A 25 11.31 1.56 9.84
N ASN A 26 10.77 1.88 11.01
CA ASN A 26 11.31 2.97 11.83
C ASN A 26 12.57 2.51 12.61
N ARG A 27 13.23 3.45 13.30
CA ARG A 27 14.46 3.17 14.08
C ARG A 27 14.27 2.14 15.20
N LYS A 28 13.03 1.87 15.63
CA LYS A 28 12.70 0.87 16.65
C LYS A 28 12.37 -0.50 16.04
N GLY A 29 12.54 -0.69 14.74
CA GLY A 29 12.20 -1.93 14.04
C GLY A 29 10.69 -2.08 13.76
N ILE A 30 9.86 -1.08 14.06
CA ILE A 30 8.42 -1.17 13.83
C ILE A 30 8.15 -0.90 12.35
N MET A 31 7.51 -1.86 11.69
CA MET A 31 7.13 -1.79 10.29
C MET A 31 5.85 -0.98 10.08
N SER A 32 5.73 -0.35 8.92
CA SER A 32 4.53 0.37 8.49
C SER A 32 4.38 0.29 6.98
N ASP A 33 3.16 -0.02 6.53
CA ASP A 33 2.79 0.02 5.13
C ASP A 33 2.13 1.35 4.80
N ILE A 34 2.74 2.11 3.88
CA ILE A 34 2.28 3.44 3.50
C ILE A 34 1.78 3.41 2.06
N HIS A 35 0.45 3.48 1.91
CA HIS A 35 -0.19 3.71 0.61
C HIS A 35 -0.17 5.20 0.25
N ILE A 36 0.55 5.52 -0.81
CA ILE A 36 0.73 6.86 -1.35
C ILE A 36 -0.20 6.98 -2.56
N THR A 37 -1.38 7.56 -2.34
CA THR A 37 -2.36 7.88 -3.40
C THR A 37 -2.36 9.37 -3.75
N ASN A 38 -1.86 10.20 -2.82
CA ASN A 38 -1.72 11.63 -2.98
C ASN A 38 -0.69 12.15 -1.96
N ILE A 39 0.36 12.80 -2.46
CA ILE A 39 1.49 13.26 -1.64
C ILE A 39 1.05 14.31 -0.61
N ILE A 40 0.18 15.26 -0.99
CA ILE A 40 -0.25 16.33 -0.08
C ILE A 40 -1.10 15.81 1.09
N LYS A 41 -1.81 14.69 0.89
CA LYS A 41 -2.65 14.03 1.91
C LYS A 41 -1.88 13.16 2.89
N LEU A 42 -0.58 12.90 2.67
CA LEU A 42 0.23 12.10 3.59
C LEU A 42 0.37 12.79 4.95
N LYS A 43 0.07 12.08 6.03
CA LYS A 43 0.34 12.56 7.40
C LYS A 43 1.84 12.84 7.57
N TRP A 44 2.19 13.85 8.37
CA TRP A 44 3.58 14.28 8.54
C TRP A 44 4.54 13.15 8.94
N HIS A 45 4.18 12.34 9.94
CA HIS A 45 5.01 11.21 10.36
C HIS A 45 5.25 10.19 9.24
N LYS A 46 4.26 9.92 8.37
CA LYS A 46 4.44 9.03 7.21
C LYS A 46 5.43 9.61 6.21
N LEU A 47 5.33 10.92 5.94
CA LEU A 47 6.25 11.61 5.05
C LEU A 47 7.69 11.61 5.60
N GLN A 48 7.86 11.74 6.92
CA GLN A 48 9.17 11.63 7.58
C GLN A 48 9.75 10.21 7.54
N LEU A 49 8.90 9.18 7.58
CA LEU A 49 9.34 7.80 7.42
C LEU A 49 9.77 7.52 5.98
N LEU A 50 9.03 8.03 4.99
CA LEU A 50 9.36 7.85 3.57
C LEU A 50 10.62 8.61 3.17
N ILE A 51 10.77 9.87 3.58
CA ILE A 51 11.88 10.74 3.18
C ILE A 51 12.66 11.16 4.42
N SER A 52 13.91 10.71 4.54
CA SER A 52 14.78 11.05 5.68
C SER A 52 15.34 12.47 5.60
N ILE A 53 15.73 12.92 4.41
CA ILE A 53 16.27 14.27 4.15
C ILE A 53 15.16 15.33 4.01
N GLY A 54 15.51 16.61 3.98
CA GLY A 54 14.51 17.69 3.94
C GLY A 54 14.12 18.21 5.33
N THR A 55 14.09 19.53 5.49
CA THR A 55 13.89 20.19 6.79
C THR A 55 12.44 20.32 7.23
N ASP A 56 11.52 20.41 6.26
CA ASP A 56 10.11 20.72 6.50
C ASP A 56 9.19 19.87 5.61
N ARG A 57 7.88 20.07 5.80
CA ARG A 57 6.84 19.34 5.08
C ARG A 57 6.90 19.55 3.57
N PHE A 58 7.08 20.79 3.12
CA PHE A 58 7.08 21.10 1.70
C PHE A 58 8.31 20.51 1.01
N SER A 59 9.49 20.68 1.61
CA SER A 59 10.75 20.09 1.14
C SER A 59 10.64 18.58 0.94
N LYS A 60 10.04 17.85 1.89
CA LYS A 60 9.85 16.40 1.78
C LYS A 60 8.79 16.02 0.72
N MET A 61 7.74 16.82 0.55
CA MET A 61 6.76 16.60 -0.53
C MET A 61 7.39 16.73 -1.91
N VAL A 62 8.20 17.77 -2.12
CA VAL A 62 8.91 18.00 -3.39
C VAL A 62 9.86 16.86 -3.69
N LEU A 63 10.61 16.39 -2.70
CA LEU A 63 11.51 15.25 -2.84
C LEU A 63 10.77 13.96 -3.24
N LEU A 64 9.68 13.64 -2.55
CA LEU A 64 8.86 12.49 -2.88
C LEU A 64 8.26 12.60 -4.29
N TYR A 65 7.79 13.79 -4.66
CA TYR A 65 7.27 14.05 -6.00
C TYR A 65 8.33 13.87 -7.08
N ARG A 66 9.55 14.39 -6.87
CA ARG A 66 10.66 14.23 -7.83
C ARG A 66 11.00 12.76 -8.04
N GLU A 67 11.11 11.98 -6.96
CA GLU A 67 11.39 10.54 -7.05
C GLU A 67 10.38 9.84 -7.99
N TYR A 68 9.08 10.07 -7.79
CA TYR A 68 8.04 9.36 -8.56
C TYR A 68 7.70 9.98 -9.91
N SER A 69 7.98 11.26 -10.13
CA SER A 69 7.77 11.92 -11.43
C SER A 69 8.92 11.68 -12.40
N SER A 70 10.15 11.48 -11.91
CA SER A 70 11.30 11.18 -12.76
C SER A 70 11.36 9.69 -13.12
N LYS A 71 11.14 9.34 -14.39
CA LYS A 71 11.18 7.94 -14.86
C LYS A 71 12.59 7.29 -14.88
N LYS A 72 13.66 7.94 -14.37
CA LYS A 72 14.98 7.33 -14.05
C LYS A 72 16.02 8.32 -13.49
N VAL A 73 16.90 7.76 -12.65
CA VAL A 73 18.24 8.21 -12.18
C VAL A 73 18.29 9.27 -11.06
N ILE A 74 17.93 8.87 -9.85
CA ILE A 74 18.75 9.23 -8.68
C ILE A 74 19.53 7.96 -8.35
N SER A 75 20.86 8.05 -8.22
CA SER A 75 21.77 6.90 -8.05
C SER A 75 21.52 6.10 -6.76
N GLU A 76 20.72 6.65 -5.85
CA GLU A 76 20.23 6.02 -4.64
C GLU A 76 18.77 6.48 -4.44
N SER A 77 17.84 5.54 -4.24
CA SER A 77 16.45 5.86 -3.89
C SER A 77 16.44 6.81 -2.70
N THR A 78 15.85 8.00 -2.85
CA THR A 78 15.72 8.96 -1.74
C THR A 78 14.64 8.50 -0.74
N ILE A 79 13.83 7.52 -1.15
CA ILE A 79 12.78 6.92 -0.33
C ILE A 79 13.39 5.80 0.53
N ASN A 80 13.09 5.86 1.82
CA ASN A 80 13.37 4.77 2.74
C ASN A 80 12.35 3.63 2.54
N GLY A 81 12.81 2.40 2.70
CA GLY A 81 11.96 1.22 2.65
C GLY A 81 11.93 0.58 1.26
N LYS A 82 11.07 -0.44 1.12
CA LYS A 82 10.92 -1.20 -0.12
C LYS A 82 9.55 -0.91 -0.73
N ALA A 83 9.55 -0.36 -1.93
CA ALA A 83 8.34 -0.22 -2.72
C ALA A 83 7.87 -1.59 -3.21
N LEU A 84 6.55 -1.79 -3.20
CA LEU A 84 5.91 -2.89 -3.90
C LEU A 84 5.99 -2.63 -5.42
N THR A 85 5.90 -3.67 -6.21
CA THR A 85 5.77 -3.56 -7.66
C THR A 85 4.49 -2.82 -8.05
N SER A 86 4.45 -2.30 -9.27
CA SER A 86 3.25 -1.64 -9.81
C SER A 86 2.03 -2.57 -9.82
N ASP A 87 2.22 -3.86 -10.12
CA ASP A 87 1.13 -4.84 -10.15
C ASP A 87 0.61 -5.13 -8.73
N GLU A 88 1.50 -5.31 -7.74
CA GLU A 88 1.09 -5.48 -6.34
C GLU A 88 0.34 -4.23 -5.82
N SER A 89 0.87 -3.03 -6.07
CA SER A 89 0.24 -1.78 -5.62
C SER A 89 -1.12 -1.54 -6.28
N ARG A 90 -1.26 -1.85 -7.58
CA ARG A 90 -2.55 -1.82 -8.29
C ARG A 90 -3.54 -2.79 -7.66
N GLU A 91 -3.18 -4.07 -7.55
CA GLU A 91 -4.09 -5.10 -7.04
C GLU A 91 -4.51 -4.86 -5.59
N ILE A 92 -3.62 -4.38 -4.73
CA ILE A 92 -3.97 -4.00 -3.36
C ILE A 92 -4.90 -2.79 -3.34
N SER A 93 -4.67 -1.80 -4.20
CA SER A 93 -5.55 -0.63 -4.31
C SER A 93 -6.96 -1.04 -4.76
N ASP A 94 -7.06 -1.88 -5.80
CA ASP A 94 -8.34 -2.41 -6.30
C ASP A 94 -9.07 -3.21 -5.21
N TYR A 95 -8.34 -4.01 -4.43
CA TYR A 95 -8.90 -4.77 -3.30
C TYR A 95 -9.46 -3.84 -2.21
N ILE A 96 -8.71 -2.80 -1.84
CA ILE A 96 -9.13 -1.78 -0.86
C ILE A 96 -10.32 -0.98 -1.37
N GLU A 97 -10.40 -0.73 -2.68
CA GLU A 97 -11.55 -0.08 -3.29
C GLU A 97 -12.80 -0.95 -3.19
N ILE A 98 -12.73 -2.26 -3.47
CA ILE A 98 -13.85 -3.18 -3.26
C ILE A 98 -14.29 -3.17 -1.79
N TYR A 99 -13.34 -3.25 -0.85
CA TYR A 99 -13.63 -3.17 0.58
C TYR A 99 -14.46 -1.94 0.94
N ARG A 100 -14.06 -0.76 0.44
CA ARG A 100 -14.71 0.51 0.75
C ARG A 100 -16.04 0.71 0.03
N THR A 101 -16.13 0.31 -1.24
CA THR A 101 -17.32 0.54 -2.08
C THR A 101 -18.45 -0.43 -1.77
N CYS A 102 -18.12 -1.60 -1.20
CA CYS A 102 -19.11 -2.58 -0.75
C CYS A 102 -19.34 -2.54 0.77
N ASP A 103 -18.86 -1.50 1.46
CA ASP A 103 -18.99 -1.30 2.91
C ASP A 103 -18.62 -2.55 3.74
N CYS A 104 -17.54 -3.23 3.34
CA CYS A 104 -17.06 -4.40 4.07
C CYS A 104 -16.58 -4.01 5.47
N GLU A 105 -16.85 -4.87 6.45
CA GLU A 105 -16.30 -4.76 7.80
C GLU A 105 -15.07 -5.65 7.97
N LYS A 106 -14.99 -6.73 7.19
CA LYS A 106 -13.94 -7.75 7.29
C LYS A 106 -13.30 -7.96 5.93
N HIS A 107 -11.97 -8.04 5.91
CA HIS A 107 -11.24 -8.20 4.65
C HIS A 107 -11.72 -9.42 3.83
N HIS A 108 -12.04 -10.56 4.47
CA HIS A 108 -12.43 -11.78 3.77
C HIS A 108 -13.77 -11.64 3.01
N GLU A 109 -14.59 -10.62 3.32
CA GLU A 109 -15.79 -10.32 2.54
C GLU A 109 -15.42 -9.88 1.12
N VAL A 110 -14.28 -9.22 0.95
CA VAL A 110 -13.74 -8.89 -0.38
C VAL A 110 -13.41 -10.16 -1.16
N ASN A 111 -12.82 -11.18 -0.54
CA ASN A 111 -12.56 -12.46 -1.22
C ASN A 111 -13.87 -13.07 -1.73
N LYS A 112 -14.94 -13.08 -0.91
CA LYS A 112 -16.27 -13.56 -1.31
C LYS A 112 -16.81 -12.78 -2.50
N ILE A 113 -16.68 -11.45 -2.50
CA ILE A 113 -17.14 -10.58 -3.59
C ILE A 113 -16.35 -10.88 -4.88
N ILE A 114 -15.02 -11.03 -4.79
CA ILE A 114 -14.17 -11.35 -5.93
C ILE A 114 -14.54 -12.71 -6.53
N THR A 115 -14.76 -13.73 -5.68
CA THR A 115 -15.24 -15.06 -6.08
C THR A 115 -16.61 -14.97 -6.76
N GLN A 116 -17.59 -14.31 -6.14
CA GLN A 116 -18.94 -14.17 -6.67
C GLN A 116 -18.97 -13.44 -8.02
N ARG A 117 -18.09 -12.45 -8.21
CA ARG A 117 -17.95 -11.71 -9.48
C ARG A 117 -17.04 -12.41 -10.49
N ASN A 118 -16.37 -13.50 -10.11
CA ASN A 118 -15.39 -14.22 -10.92
C ASN A 118 -14.26 -13.34 -11.48
N ILE A 119 -13.70 -12.46 -10.64
CA ILE A 119 -12.68 -11.47 -11.05
C ILE A 119 -11.28 -11.73 -10.48
N TRP A 120 -10.98 -12.95 -10.00
CA TRP A 120 -9.65 -13.32 -9.48
C TRP A 120 -8.51 -13.12 -10.49
N ASN A 121 -8.79 -13.13 -11.79
CA ASN A 121 -7.79 -12.86 -12.83
C ASN A 121 -7.24 -11.43 -12.78
N GLN A 122 -7.97 -10.48 -12.16
CA GLN A 122 -7.50 -9.11 -11.95
C GLN A 122 -6.48 -9.02 -10.80
N PHE A 123 -6.43 -10.03 -9.93
CA PHE A 123 -5.62 -10.14 -8.72
C PHE A 123 -4.53 -11.23 -8.81
N ARG A 124 -4.00 -11.47 -10.01
CA ARG A 124 -3.05 -12.56 -10.32
C ARG A 124 -1.79 -12.56 -9.46
N THR A 125 -1.38 -11.39 -8.98
CA THR A 125 -0.11 -11.19 -8.25
C THR A 125 -0.30 -11.49 -6.77
N ILE A 126 -1.45 -11.09 -6.22
CA ILE A 126 -1.74 -11.21 -4.79
C ILE A 126 -2.55 -12.45 -4.40
N ARG A 127 -3.25 -13.08 -5.35
CA ARG A 127 -4.13 -14.22 -5.07
C ARG A 127 -3.38 -15.47 -4.58
N SER A 128 -4.08 -16.28 -3.78
CA SER A 128 -3.66 -17.60 -3.29
C SER A 128 -4.86 -18.49 -2.98
N LEU A 129 -4.61 -19.78 -2.86
CA LEU A 129 -5.50 -20.75 -2.25
C LEU A 129 -5.05 -20.95 -0.80
N ASN A 130 -5.98 -20.79 0.14
CA ASN A 130 -5.72 -20.68 1.56
C ASN A 130 -6.36 -21.83 2.33
N ASP A 131 -5.64 -22.37 3.31
CA ASP A 131 -6.12 -23.44 4.17
C ASP A 131 -6.41 -22.90 5.57
N HIS A 132 -7.61 -23.17 6.06
CA HIS A 132 -8.10 -22.79 7.38
C HIS A 132 -8.68 -24.03 8.09
N ARG A 133 -7.89 -24.69 8.94
CA ARG A 133 -8.25 -25.94 9.61
C ARG A 133 -8.72 -27.01 8.63
N GLU A 134 -9.99 -27.40 8.70
CA GLU A 134 -10.65 -28.38 7.84
C GLU A 134 -11.02 -27.83 6.46
N TYR A 135 -11.05 -26.50 6.29
CA TYR A 135 -11.34 -25.85 5.02
C TYR A 135 -10.05 -25.70 4.21
N LYS A 136 -9.97 -26.36 3.06
CA LYS A 136 -8.78 -26.38 2.19
C LYS A 136 -9.04 -25.68 0.88
N GLU A 137 -7.97 -25.13 0.29
CA GLU A 137 -7.95 -24.52 -1.03
C GLU A 137 -9.00 -23.39 -1.23
N ILE A 138 -9.24 -22.59 -0.19
CA ILE A 138 -10.18 -21.48 -0.25
C ILE A 138 -9.56 -20.30 -0.98
N GLU A 139 -10.27 -19.75 -1.96
CA GLU A 139 -9.77 -18.59 -2.71
C GLU A 139 -9.54 -17.37 -1.79
N GLY A 140 -8.36 -16.78 -1.91
CA GLY A 140 -7.96 -15.66 -1.08
C GLY A 140 -6.73 -14.93 -1.61
N ILE A 141 -6.04 -14.25 -0.69
CA ILE A 141 -4.81 -13.51 -0.97
C ILE A 141 -3.68 -14.02 -0.08
N GLN A 142 -2.45 -13.83 -0.54
CA GLN A 142 -1.26 -14.30 0.17
C GLN A 142 -1.12 -13.55 1.52
N PRO A 143 -0.56 -14.20 2.56
CA PRO A 143 -0.53 -13.66 3.93
C PRO A 143 0.15 -12.29 4.03
N GLN A 144 1.22 -12.09 3.25
CA GLN A 144 1.95 -10.81 3.23
C GLN A 144 1.07 -9.65 2.74
N TYR A 145 0.20 -9.85 1.76
CA TYR A 145 -0.68 -8.78 1.27
C TYR A 145 -1.87 -8.58 2.18
N PHE A 146 -2.34 -9.64 2.84
CA PHE A 146 -3.33 -9.54 3.91
C PHE A 146 -2.84 -8.63 5.03
N GLU A 147 -1.60 -8.80 5.51
CA GLU A 147 -0.98 -7.94 6.51
C GLU A 147 -0.94 -6.47 6.05
N ILE A 148 -0.50 -6.22 4.82
CA ILE A 148 -0.42 -4.88 4.23
C ILE A 148 -1.80 -4.21 4.17
N ILE A 149 -2.82 -4.94 3.69
CA ILE A 149 -4.19 -4.43 3.58
C ILE A 149 -4.75 -4.08 4.97
N CYS A 150 -4.59 -4.97 5.95
CA CYS A 150 -5.00 -4.71 7.33
C CYS A 150 -4.30 -3.47 7.92
N ASN A 151 -2.99 -3.32 7.68
CA ASN A 151 -2.21 -2.17 8.12
C ASN A 151 -2.68 -0.85 7.49
N ILE A 152 -3.08 -0.87 6.20
CA ILE A 152 -3.60 0.30 5.49
C ILE A 152 -5.02 0.65 5.97
N LEU A 153 -5.91 -0.34 6.06
CA LEU A 153 -7.30 -0.17 6.47
C LEU A 153 -7.48 0.04 7.97
N LYS A 154 -6.43 -0.15 8.78
CA LYS A 154 -6.47 -0.08 10.25
C LYS A 154 -7.45 -1.09 10.85
N ILE A 155 -7.53 -2.27 10.24
CA ILE A 155 -8.27 -3.40 10.77
C ILE A 155 -7.40 -4.04 11.85
N SER A 156 -7.82 -3.93 13.10
CA SER A 156 -7.28 -4.76 14.19
C SER A 156 -7.93 -6.15 14.14
N GLY A 157 -7.16 -7.20 14.42
CA GLY A 157 -7.51 -8.60 14.16
C GLY A 157 -8.96 -9.02 14.46
N GLY A 158 -9.46 -9.97 13.67
CA GLY A 158 -10.79 -10.56 13.84
C GLY A 158 -10.74 -11.97 14.44
N HIS A 159 -11.88 -12.46 14.92
CA HIS A 159 -12.05 -13.85 15.41
C HIS A 159 -12.19 -14.89 14.27
N GLY A 160 -11.53 -14.64 13.13
CA GLY A 160 -11.52 -15.57 12.01
C GLY A 160 -10.71 -16.84 12.32
N LEU A 161 -10.94 -17.91 11.54
CA LEU A 161 -10.09 -19.09 11.63
C LEU A 161 -8.65 -18.72 11.24
N PRO A 162 -7.64 -19.21 11.98
CA PRO A 162 -6.25 -18.97 11.62
C PRO A 162 -5.96 -19.56 10.24
N LEU A 163 -5.03 -18.94 9.53
CA LEU A 163 -4.49 -19.50 8.31
C LEU A 163 -3.41 -20.52 8.69
N ASP A 164 -3.57 -21.76 8.24
CA ASP A 164 -2.59 -22.82 8.51
C ASP A 164 -1.55 -22.92 7.39
N ASN A 165 -1.98 -22.72 6.14
CA ASN A 165 -1.11 -22.79 4.97
C ASN A 165 -1.69 -21.97 3.80
N TYR A 166 -0.85 -21.67 2.79
CA TYR A 166 -1.31 -21.13 1.52
C TYR A 166 -0.49 -21.64 0.34
N ARG A 167 -1.13 -21.76 -0.82
CA ARG A 167 -0.49 -22.02 -2.11
C ARG A 167 -0.76 -20.84 -3.05
N LYS A 168 0.27 -20.31 -3.69
CA LYS A 168 0.09 -19.34 -4.78
C LYS A 168 -0.63 -20.02 -5.95
N TYR A 169 -1.56 -19.32 -6.59
CA TYR A 169 -2.22 -19.80 -7.82
C TYR A 169 -1.21 -20.16 -8.91
#